data_AF-A0A9D6SUR8-F1
#
_entry.id   AF-A0A9D6SUR8-F1
#
_cell.length_a   1.000
_cell.length_b   1.000
_cell.length_c   1.000
_cell.angle_alpha   90.00
_cell.angle_beta   90.00
_cell.angle_gamma   90.00
#
_symmetry.space_group_name_H-M   'P 1'
#
loop_
_entity.id
_entity.type
_entity.pdbx_description
1 polymer ?
#
loop_
_entity_poly.entity_id
_entity_poly.type
_entity_poly.pdbx_seq_one_letter_code
_entity_poly.pdbx_strand_id
1 'polypeptide(L)'
;MEASKIAEAQASLAALFSQLGIKRIVFVDDEFRLDFEQASGIFAIADQQELTKIDVLQRITFTDDAEINLANFRRLWETLDDSQKHDLFARLPRRSELPKPDEKSAALLSLDYIVVPVLHDIFKGIPDIDYRELSLTEWKRDGSRLLDEAKTNKTIFFFDQDLSKEGGSDREGITQIQDTLRKASEKDSQVICGLLSHTFTPAQAYDEWKKFAKENNINESQFILVAKSEIDDLASFVHMIKLMVLNGPCNTLILSVSSAIEQAHLKAKGKIEEINVFDFDHIVFRSSHHEGVWELDTLIRLFGIFQRDIIRETVGIDAGVNQSLERIRKISNIKSNPPAFYRGKSWQIQRCELYESGDHINKFHLPLELGDIFQNSAGTKKYIVVAQPCDLMIRLEGDTPGKRRPSVNVATLADIVLDKPRDPNAYYELPFFDEETGKSWYVRFTSTHATDILVLDMCVFQPDGMSKFVINQECPSCVIPAWQLRHKNVKEDLTKEIQLYLELKAKIDSPQLNDLVFRSSVDRIFKAKIDDSVKGKETLNYTCQRVSRLCEPRASAMLTAYANYVCRAAFEHNFGEPPQTP
;
A
#
# COMPACT_ATOMS: atom_id res chain seq x y z
N MET A 1 18.36 3.15 29.75
CA MET A 1 17.35 2.75 28.73
C MET A 1 17.72 3.33 27.36
N GLU A 2 18.03 4.63 27.28
CA GLU A 2 18.44 5.34 26.07
C GLU A 2 19.77 4.80 25.46
N ALA A 3 20.81 4.60 26.27
CA ALA A 3 22.07 3.99 25.82
C ALA A 3 21.91 2.56 25.24
N SER A 4 20.93 1.77 25.73
CA SER A 4 20.64 0.44 25.18
C SER A 4 20.04 0.53 23.79
N LYS A 5 19.14 1.51 23.55
CA LYS A 5 18.53 1.73 22.24
C LYS A 5 19.56 2.25 21.23
N ILE A 6 20.47 3.14 21.65
CA ILE A 6 21.57 3.63 20.82
C ILE A 6 22.49 2.47 20.40
N ALA A 7 22.86 1.59 21.33
CA ALA A 7 23.68 0.42 21.03
C ALA A 7 23.00 -0.56 20.05
N GLU A 8 21.69 -0.80 20.20
CA GLU A 8 20.91 -1.62 19.25
C GLU A 8 20.85 -0.99 17.85
N ALA A 9 20.68 0.33 17.77
CA ALA A 9 20.68 1.07 16.52
C ALA A 9 22.06 1.03 15.85
N GLN A 10 23.14 1.27 16.60
CA GLN A 10 24.52 1.15 16.14
C GLN A 10 24.82 -0.24 15.59
N ALA A 11 24.44 -1.31 16.31
CA ALA A 11 24.64 -2.69 15.84
C ALA A 11 23.90 -2.98 14.52
N SER A 12 22.67 -2.48 14.40
CA SER A 12 21.85 -2.67 13.20
C SER A 12 22.40 -1.89 12.00
N LEU A 13 22.84 -0.65 12.20
CA LEU A 13 23.48 0.18 11.18
C LEU A 13 24.86 -0.36 10.78
N ALA A 14 25.66 -0.84 11.75
CA ALA A 14 26.94 -1.49 11.48
C ALA A 14 26.78 -2.71 10.55
N ALA A 15 25.78 -3.56 10.83
CA ALA A 15 25.46 -4.70 9.98
C ALA A 15 25.04 -4.26 8.56
N LEU A 16 24.20 -3.23 8.47
CA LEU A 16 23.76 -2.63 7.20
C LEU A 16 24.93 -2.09 6.39
N PHE A 17 25.75 -1.23 6.99
CA PHE A 17 26.87 -0.57 6.33
C PHE A 17 27.95 -1.54 5.90
N SER A 18 28.29 -2.52 6.75
CA SER A 18 29.25 -3.58 6.43
C SER A 18 28.79 -4.39 5.21
N GLN A 19 27.51 -4.83 5.19
CA GLN A 19 26.97 -5.61 4.08
C GLN A 19 26.89 -4.85 2.76
N LEU A 20 26.80 -3.52 2.84
CA LEU A 20 26.73 -2.62 1.69
C LEU A 20 28.08 -2.08 1.25
N GLY A 21 29.15 -2.36 2.01
CA GLY A 21 30.48 -1.79 1.80
C GLY A 21 30.54 -0.28 2.05
N ILE A 22 29.60 0.29 2.81
CA ILE A 22 29.63 1.71 3.19
C ILE A 22 30.79 1.91 4.16
N LYS A 23 31.64 2.90 3.88
CA LYS A 23 32.85 3.21 4.65
C LYS A 23 32.83 4.59 5.26
N ARG A 24 31.95 5.47 4.80
CA ARG A 24 31.90 6.87 5.23
C ARG A 24 30.47 7.40 5.30
N ILE A 25 30.26 8.28 6.26
CA ILE A 25 29.05 9.08 6.40
C ILE A 25 29.49 10.54 6.53
N VAL A 26 28.92 11.41 5.70
CA VAL A 26 29.12 12.86 5.76
C VAL A 26 27.78 13.49 6.12
N PHE A 27 27.75 14.30 7.16
CA PHE A 27 26.56 15.04 7.57
C PHE A 27 26.84 16.55 7.49
N VAL A 28 26.02 17.25 6.70
CA VAL A 28 26.10 18.69 6.49
C VAL A 28 24.91 19.36 7.18
N ASP A 29 25.20 20.22 8.15
CA ASP A 29 24.22 20.94 8.97
C ASP A 29 24.80 22.34 9.30
N ASP A 30 23.94 23.35 9.45
CA ASP A 30 24.37 24.69 9.84
C ASP A 30 24.68 24.81 11.34
N GLU A 31 24.26 23.82 12.14
CA GLU A 31 24.63 23.67 13.55
C GLU A 31 26.12 23.32 13.76
N PHE A 32 26.86 22.99 12.70
CA PHE A 32 28.31 22.75 12.76
C PHE A 32 29.14 24.02 12.57
N ARG A 33 28.50 25.19 12.41
CA ARG A 33 29.23 26.45 12.31
C ARG A 33 29.95 26.75 13.62
N LEU A 34 31.23 27.10 13.52
CA LEU A 34 31.96 27.64 14.66
C LEU A 34 31.57 29.09 14.89
N ASP A 35 30.40 29.31 15.51
CA ASP A 35 30.02 30.64 15.96
C ASP A 35 29.94 30.75 17.49
N PHE A 36 30.11 31.99 17.93
CA PHE A 36 30.11 32.29 19.36
C PHE A 36 28.73 32.03 19.99
N GLU A 37 27.64 32.22 19.25
CA GLU A 37 26.30 32.09 19.82
C GLU A 37 26.00 30.65 20.22
N GLN A 38 26.27 29.68 19.35
CA GLN A 38 26.15 28.25 19.67
C GLN A 38 27.09 27.83 20.81
N ALA A 39 28.35 28.23 20.73
CA ALA A 39 29.34 27.91 21.75
C ALA A 39 28.93 28.49 23.12
N SER A 40 28.38 29.70 23.13
CA SER A 40 27.89 30.37 24.34
C SER A 40 26.63 29.70 24.90
N GLY A 41 25.75 29.18 24.04
CA GLY A 41 24.59 28.40 24.43
C GLY A 41 24.97 27.11 25.16
N ILE A 42 25.93 26.36 24.61
CA ILE A 42 26.48 25.13 25.25
C ILE A 42 27.19 25.49 26.56
N PHE A 43 28.02 26.53 26.53
CA PHE A 43 28.76 27.01 27.71
C PHE A 43 27.82 27.44 28.84
N ALA A 44 26.68 28.08 28.53
CA ALA A 44 25.72 28.56 29.53
C ALA A 44 25.00 27.43 30.29
N ILE A 45 24.82 26.27 29.65
CA ILE A 45 24.07 25.13 30.22
C ILE A 45 24.98 24.03 30.76
N ALA A 46 26.28 24.12 30.51
CA ALA A 46 27.25 23.10 30.91
C ALA A 46 27.63 23.23 32.40
N ASP A 47 27.86 22.09 33.07
CA ASP A 47 28.31 22.10 34.45
C ASP A 47 29.71 22.70 34.57
N GLN A 48 29.89 23.58 35.55
CA GLN A 48 31.14 24.30 35.77
C GLN A 48 32.31 23.34 36.07
N GLN A 49 32.04 22.20 36.68
CA GLN A 49 33.06 21.17 36.93
C GLN A 49 33.52 20.46 35.65
N GLU A 50 32.68 20.37 34.62
CA GLU A 50 33.06 19.83 33.31
C GLU A 50 33.79 20.87 32.47
N LEU A 51 33.34 22.13 32.49
CA LEU A 51 33.98 23.23 31.77
C LEU A 51 35.42 23.48 32.25
N THR A 52 35.69 23.31 33.55
CA THR A 52 37.03 23.49 34.12
C THR A 52 38.04 22.40 33.73
N LYS A 53 37.58 21.28 33.17
CA LYS A 53 38.44 20.22 32.61
C LYS A 53 39.00 20.58 31.24
N ILE A 54 38.48 21.62 30.58
CA ILE A 54 38.94 22.07 29.27
C ILE A 54 40.07 23.07 29.46
N ASP A 55 41.29 22.71 29.05
CA ASP A 55 42.52 23.50 29.27
C ASP A 55 42.39 24.97 28.81
N VAL A 56 41.70 25.19 27.69
CA VAL A 56 41.48 26.54 27.12
C VAL A 56 40.55 27.39 28.02
N LEU A 57 39.58 26.77 28.68
CA LEU A 57 38.64 27.44 29.60
C LEU A 57 39.22 27.69 30.98
N GLN A 58 40.39 27.15 31.32
CA GLN A 58 41.09 27.53 32.56
C GLN A 58 41.60 28.98 32.53
N ARG A 59 41.55 29.63 31.36
CA ARG A 59 41.93 31.04 31.16
C ARG A 59 40.83 32.02 31.59
N ILE A 60 39.61 31.55 31.85
CA ILE A 60 38.52 32.36 32.39
C ILE A 60 38.37 32.13 33.88
N THR A 61 38.04 33.19 34.61
CA THR A 61 37.68 33.10 36.03
C THR A 61 36.19 32.82 36.11
N PHE A 62 35.83 31.61 36.53
CA PHE A 62 34.44 31.26 36.79
C PHE A 62 33.96 31.85 38.12
N THR A 63 32.74 32.35 38.12
CA THR A 63 32.04 32.97 39.25
C THR A 63 30.66 32.31 39.41
N ASP A 64 29.95 32.60 40.51
CA ASP A 64 28.59 32.10 40.71
C ASP A 64 27.55 32.78 39.79
N ASP A 65 27.96 33.82 39.04
CA ASP A 65 27.10 34.57 38.13
C ASP A 65 27.31 34.11 36.67
N ALA A 66 26.24 33.55 36.09
CA ALA A 66 26.24 33.03 34.73
C ALA A 66 26.49 34.11 33.67
N GLU A 67 26.03 35.35 33.87
CA GLU A 67 26.24 36.44 32.91
C GLU A 67 27.70 36.86 32.86
N ILE A 68 28.36 36.91 34.03
CA ILE A 68 29.78 37.22 34.15
C ILE A 68 30.63 36.11 33.48
N ASN A 69 30.27 34.85 33.69
CA ASN A 69 30.95 33.73 33.05
C ASN A 69 30.82 33.76 31.53
N LEU A 70 29.63 34.09 31.01
CA LEU A 70 29.37 34.18 29.57
C LEU A 70 30.10 35.37 28.93
N ALA A 71 30.20 36.50 29.64
CA ALA A 71 31.01 37.64 29.21
C ALA A 71 32.51 37.31 29.17
N ASN A 72 33.01 36.56 30.17
CA ASN A 72 34.38 36.07 30.19
C ASN A 72 34.66 35.08 29.05
N PHE A 73 33.72 34.18 28.77
CA PHE A 73 33.79 33.25 27.65
C PHE A 73 33.79 33.97 26.30
N ARG A 74 32.98 35.02 26.12
CA ARG A 74 33.01 35.89 24.92
C ARG A 74 34.37 36.49 24.67
N ARG A 75 34.96 37.07 25.70
CA ARG A 75 36.28 37.69 25.62
C ARG A 75 37.36 36.66 25.28
N LEU A 76 37.27 35.46 25.83
CA LEU A 76 38.17 34.36 25.48
C LEU A 76 37.98 33.96 24.01
N TRP A 77 36.75 33.73 23.58
CA TRP A 77 36.42 33.31 22.21
C TRP A 77 36.95 34.25 21.13
N GLU A 78 36.87 35.56 21.36
CA GLU A 78 37.41 36.58 20.45
C GLU A 78 38.94 36.53 20.30
N THR A 79 39.65 35.96 21.29
CA THR A 79 41.12 35.84 21.28
C THR A 79 41.63 34.53 20.69
N LEU A 80 40.74 33.57 20.42
CA LEU A 80 41.10 32.27 19.86
C LEU A 80 41.22 32.33 18.34
N ASP A 81 42.24 31.67 17.80
CA ASP A 81 42.29 31.38 16.36
C ASP A 81 41.27 30.30 15.97
N ASP A 82 41.04 30.14 14.66
CA ASP A 82 40.01 29.22 14.17
C ASP A 82 40.30 27.75 14.54
N SER A 83 41.57 27.36 14.69
CA SER A 83 41.96 26.01 15.12
C SER A 83 41.66 25.78 16.59
N GLN A 84 41.88 26.80 17.43
CA GLN A 84 41.59 26.78 18.85
C GLN A 84 40.10 26.86 19.13
N LYS A 85 39.33 27.61 18.33
CA LYS A 85 37.87 27.59 18.38
C LYS A 85 37.33 26.21 18.02
N HIS A 86 37.90 25.57 17.00
CA HIS A 86 37.55 24.20 16.61
C HIS A 86 37.83 23.19 17.75
N ASP A 87 39.01 23.24 18.37
CA ASP A 87 39.37 22.37 19.50
C ASP A 87 38.47 22.62 20.71
N LEU A 88 38.23 23.90 21.04
CA LEU A 88 37.36 24.27 22.15
C LEU A 88 35.92 23.80 21.92
N PHE A 89 35.35 24.07 20.74
CA PHE A 89 34.00 23.67 20.39
C PHE A 89 33.83 22.14 20.39
N ALA A 90 34.85 21.41 19.92
CA ALA A 90 34.87 19.95 19.96
C ALA A 90 34.98 19.35 21.37
N ARG A 91 35.58 20.09 22.33
CA ARG A 91 35.79 19.67 23.72
C ARG A 91 34.69 20.18 24.67
N LEU A 92 33.86 21.13 24.25
CA LEU A 92 32.70 21.55 25.04
C LEU A 92 31.78 20.34 25.27
N PRO A 93 31.27 20.12 26.52
CA PRO A 93 30.46 18.96 26.82
C PRO A 93 29.22 18.95 25.94
N ARG A 94 29.09 17.92 25.10
CA ARG A 94 27.86 17.72 24.32
C ARG A 94 26.77 17.27 25.29
N ARG A 95 25.52 17.62 25.01
CA ARG A 95 24.42 17.42 25.97
C ARG A 95 24.16 15.97 26.39
N SER A 96 24.66 14.96 25.67
CA SER A 96 24.60 13.56 26.14
C SER A 96 25.36 13.35 27.47
N GLU A 97 26.28 14.26 27.82
CA GLU A 97 27.06 14.28 29.05
C GLU A 97 26.51 15.27 30.10
N LEU A 98 25.49 16.07 29.76
CA LEU A 98 24.90 17.10 30.65
C LEU A 98 23.62 16.60 31.34
N PRO A 99 23.30 17.08 32.56
CA PRO A 99 22.04 16.78 33.23
C PRO A 99 20.83 17.22 32.39
N LYS A 100 19.71 16.46 32.46
CA LYS A 100 18.47 16.82 31.76
C LYS A 100 18.02 18.21 32.21
N PRO A 101 17.71 19.14 31.28
CA PRO A 101 17.22 20.44 31.67
C PRO A 101 15.82 20.36 32.28
N ASP A 102 15.58 21.25 33.21
CA ASP A 102 14.33 21.57 33.85
C ASP A 102 13.30 22.15 32.86
N GLU A 103 12.01 21.97 33.16
CA GLU A 103 10.87 22.19 32.22
C GLU A 103 10.86 23.58 31.55
N LYS A 104 11.44 24.61 32.18
CA LYS A 104 11.52 25.97 31.61
C LYS A 104 12.60 26.12 30.54
N SER A 105 13.69 25.38 30.64
CA SER A 105 14.82 25.42 29.70
C SER A 105 14.58 24.53 28.48
N ALA A 106 13.62 23.59 28.57
CA ALA A 106 13.19 22.72 27.48
C ALA A 106 12.45 23.47 26.34
N ALA A 107 11.75 24.56 26.66
CA ALA A 107 10.89 25.30 25.72
C ALA A 107 11.65 26.25 24.76
N LEU A 108 12.95 26.46 24.98
CA LEU A 108 13.79 27.41 24.21
C LEU A 108 14.73 26.72 23.19
N LEU A 109 14.64 25.40 23.03
CA LEU A 109 15.57 24.64 22.20
C LEU A 109 14.94 24.30 20.84
N SER A 110 15.66 24.57 19.75
CA SER A 110 15.33 24.03 18.44
C SER A 110 15.42 22.49 18.49
N LEU A 111 14.59 21.79 17.69
CA LEU A 111 14.69 20.33 17.51
C LEU A 111 16.10 19.92 17.09
N ASP A 112 16.79 20.77 16.32
CA ASP A 112 18.15 20.53 15.84
C ASP A 112 19.17 20.40 16.98
N TYR A 113 18.97 21.14 18.06
CA TYR A 113 19.79 21.09 19.28
C TYR A 113 19.68 19.76 20.04
N ILE A 114 18.61 18.97 19.79
CA ILE A 114 18.40 17.64 20.36
C ILE A 114 18.86 16.54 19.38
N VAL A 115 18.61 16.75 18.09
CA VAL A 115 18.82 15.77 17.02
C VAL A 115 20.30 15.57 16.69
N VAL A 116 21.07 16.65 16.57
CA VAL A 116 22.48 16.58 16.13
C VAL A 116 23.36 15.77 17.09
N PRO A 117 23.29 15.93 18.43
CA PRO A 117 24.06 15.11 19.37
C PRO A 117 23.71 13.62 19.29
N VAL A 118 22.43 13.27 19.13
CA VAL A 118 22.00 11.86 19.03
C VAL A 118 22.54 11.22 17.75
N LEU A 119 22.50 11.93 16.62
CA LEU A 119 23.10 11.46 15.37
C LEU A 119 24.61 11.27 15.49
N HIS A 120 25.31 12.18 16.18
CA HIS A 120 26.73 12.02 16.47
C HIS A 120 27.02 10.74 17.23
N ASP A 121 26.32 10.52 18.35
CA ASP A 121 26.52 9.36 19.21
C ASP A 121 26.23 8.05 18.44
N ILE A 122 25.19 8.04 17.60
CA ILE A 122 24.88 6.90 16.75
C ILE A 122 25.99 6.64 15.73
N PHE A 123 26.34 7.62 14.89
CA PHE A 123 27.25 7.37 13.77
C PHE A 123 28.70 7.19 14.20
N LYS A 124 29.18 7.94 15.18
CA LYS A 124 30.56 7.83 15.68
C LYS A 124 30.80 6.53 16.44
N GLY A 125 29.75 5.96 17.07
CA GLY A 125 29.85 4.68 17.76
C GLY A 125 29.85 3.45 16.84
N ILE A 126 29.69 3.62 15.51
CA ILE A 126 29.75 2.52 14.56
C ILE A 126 31.22 2.22 14.20
N PRO A 127 31.70 0.98 14.42
CA PRO A 127 33.09 0.62 14.09
C PRO A 127 33.33 0.66 12.58
N ASP A 128 34.56 0.99 12.20
CA ASP A 128 35.06 1.00 10.81
C ASP A 128 34.34 1.96 9.84
N ILE A 129 33.65 2.98 10.37
CA ILE A 129 33.03 4.07 9.61
C ILE A 129 33.75 5.40 9.85
N ASP A 130 34.15 6.06 8.77
CA ASP A 130 34.62 7.45 8.76
C ASP A 130 33.40 8.38 8.83
N TYR A 131 33.08 8.90 10.02
CA TYR A 131 32.00 9.86 10.22
C TYR A 131 32.55 11.30 10.23
N ARG A 132 31.97 12.17 9.38
CA ARG A 132 32.36 13.57 9.25
C ARG A 132 31.16 14.51 9.38
N GLU A 133 31.26 15.44 10.31
CA GLU A 133 30.37 16.59 10.47
C GLU A 133 30.97 17.76 9.71
N LEU A 134 30.20 18.44 8.86
CA LEU A 134 30.67 19.57 8.07
C LEU A 134 29.66 20.71 8.08
N SER A 135 30.16 21.93 8.24
CA SER A 135 29.42 23.16 7.96
C SER A 135 29.13 23.31 6.45
N LEU A 136 28.15 24.11 6.04
CA LEU A 136 27.89 24.39 4.61
C LEU A 136 29.12 25.01 3.93
N THR A 137 29.86 25.85 4.64
CA THR A 137 31.10 26.46 4.16
C THR A 137 32.19 25.41 3.93
N GLU A 138 32.34 24.47 4.85
CA GLU A 138 33.29 23.36 4.73
C GLU A 138 32.89 22.42 3.61
N TRP A 139 31.60 22.11 3.46
CA TRP A 139 31.07 21.33 2.35
C TRP A 139 31.37 21.99 0.99
N LYS A 140 31.19 23.30 0.86
CA LYS A 140 31.53 24.03 -0.37
C LYS A 140 33.03 23.96 -0.70
N ARG A 141 33.90 23.89 0.31
CA ARG A 141 35.36 23.77 0.15
C ARG A 141 35.80 22.34 -0.18
N ASP A 142 35.33 21.36 0.59
CA ASP A 142 35.83 19.97 0.59
C ASP A 142 34.95 18.98 -0.18
N GLY A 143 33.71 19.33 -0.51
CA GLY A 143 32.70 18.43 -1.06
C GLY A 143 33.12 17.76 -2.36
N SER A 144 33.78 18.47 -3.29
CA SER A 144 34.27 17.89 -4.54
C SER A 144 35.29 16.78 -4.30
N ARG A 145 36.23 16.97 -3.36
CA ARG A 145 37.21 15.95 -2.98
C ARG A 145 36.53 14.74 -2.34
N LEU A 146 35.55 14.97 -1.46
CA LEU A 146 34.79 13.91 -0.81
C LEU A 146 33.97 13.08 -1.83
N LEU A 147 33.44 13.72 -2.87
CA LEU A 147 32.72 13.04 -3.94
C LEU A 147 33.64 12.18 -4.81
N ASP A 148 34.86 12.65 -5.11
CA ASP A 148 35.84 11.83 -5.81
C ASP A 148 36.31 10.63 -4.97
N GLU A 149 36.54 10.83 -3.67
CA GLU A 149 36.82 9.73 -2.74
C GLU A 149 35.64 8.75 -2.63
N ALA A 150 34.39 9.21 -2.84
CA ALA A 150 33.21 8.37 -2.79
C ALA A 150 33.12 7.33 -3.93
N LYS A 151 33.92 7.49 -4.99
CA LYS A 151 34.05 6.50 -6.08
C LYS A 151 34.69 5.19 -5.60
N THR A 152 35.61 5.26 -4.64
CA THR A 152 36.29 4.09 -4.05
C THR A 152 35.73 3.73 -2.68
N ASN A 153 35.35 4.74 -1.89
CA ASN A 153 34.79 4.59 -0.55
C ASN A 153 33.30 4.94 -0.57
N LYS A 154 32.44 3.93 -0.69
CA LYS A 154 31.00 4.16 -0.68
C LYS A 154 30.56 5.03 0.49
N THR A 155 29.94 6.17 0.17
CA THR A 155 29.66 7.24 1.12
C THR A 155 28.18 7.58 1.12
N ILE A 156 27.61 7.72 2.34
CA ILE A 156 26.30 8.33 2.55
C ILE A 156 26.50 9.81 2.84
N PHE A 157 25.72 10.66 2.17
CA PHE A 157 25.65 12.10 2.43
C PHE A 157 24.28 12.45 2.99
N PHE A 158 24.28 13.07 4.16
CA PHE A 158 23.09 13.67 4.76
C PHE A 158 23.22 15.19 4.67
N PHE A 159 22.14 15.84 4.27
CA PHE A 159 22.02 17.30 4.28
C PHE A 159 20.83 17.67 5.14
N ASP A 160 21.01 18.62 6.05
CA ASP A 160 19.85 19.30 6.60
C ASP A 160 19.18 20.16 5.53
N GLN A 161 17.84 20.26 5.58
CA GLN A 161 17.09 21.05 4.64
C GLN A 161 17.34 22.56 4.80
N ASP A 162 17.38 23.05 6.03
CA ASP A 162 17.53 24.46 6.34
C ASP A 162 19.00 24.75 6.68
N LEU A 163 19.70 25.45 5.79
CA LEU A 163 21.08 25.89 6.03
C LEU A 163 21.15 27.42 6.07
N SER A 164 20.05 28.07 6.47
CA SER A 164 19.91 29.52 6.44
C SER A 164 20.85 30.24 7.41
N LYS A 165 21.28 29.60 8.52
CA LYS A 165 22.22 30.23 9.46
C LYS A 165 23.59 30.46 8.84
N GLU A 166 23.97 29.72 7.81
CA GLU A 166 25.21 29.92 7.03
C GLU A 166 25.01 30.74 5.74
N GLY A 167 23.91 31.50 5.62
CA GLY A 167 23.62 32.32 4.44
C GLY A 167 23.09 31.52 3.24
N GLY A 168 22.68 30.27 3.46
CA GLY A 168 21.85 29.50 2.52
C GLY A 168 20.37 29.88 2.59
N SER A 169 19.54 29.14 1.87
CA SER A 169 18.07 29.17 2.01
C SER A 169 17.54 28.12 3.01
N ASP A 170 16.27 28.24 3.37
CA ASP A 170 15.49 27.26 4.15
C ASP A 170 15.25 25.92 3.41
N ARG A 171 15.76 25.83 2.18
CA ARG A 171 15.74 24.65 1.32
C ARG A 171 17.11 24.34 0.72
N GLU A 172 18.18 24.98 1.19
CA GLU A 172 19.52 24.84 0.60
C GLU A 172 19.96 23.38 0.52
N GLY A 173 19.57 22.54 1.49
CA GLY A 173 19.89 21.11 1.49
C GLY A 173 19.47 20.37 0.22
N ILE A 174 18.28 20.67 -0.35
CA ILE A 174 17.84 20.00 -1.59
C ILE A 174 18.68 20.44 -2.79
N THR A 175 19.10 21.70 -2.82
CA THR A 175 20.02 22.23 -3.83
C THR A 175 21.38 21.55 -3.73
N GLN A 176 21.88 21.33 -2.51
CA GLN A 176 23.13 20.60 -2.29
C GLN A 176 23.02 19.13 -2.73
N ILE A 177 21.89 18.46 -2.49
CA ILE A 177 21.64 17.10 -3.01
C ILE A 177 21.66 17.11 -4.54
N GLN A 178 20.99 18.06 -5.18
CA GLN A 178 20.95 18.18 -6.64
C GLN A 178 22.35 18.33 -7.23
N ASP A 179 23.16 19.23 -6.68
CA ASP A 179 24.53 19.47 -7.12
C ASP A 179 25.43 18.25 -6.89
N THR A 180 25.26 17.58 -5.75
CA THR A 180 25.97 16.35 -5.39
C THR A 180 25.69 15.25 -6.42
N LEU A 181 24.41 15.01 -6.71
CA LEU A 181 23.99 13.98 -7.68
C LEU A 181 24.42 14.33 -9.11
N ARG A 182 24.41 15.61 -9.49
CA ARG A 182 24.88 16.06 -10.81
C ARG A 182 26.37 15.79 -10.97
N LYS A 183 27.19 16.16 -9.99
CA LYS A 183 28.65 15.91 -9.99
C LYS A 183 28.97 14.42 -9.92
N ALA A 184 28.14 13.65 -9.19
CA ALA A 184 28.28 12.21 -9.07
C ALA A 184 27.83 11.44 -10.33
N SER A 185 27.10 12.04 -11.28
CA SER A 185 26.48 11.34 -12.42
C SER A 185 27.44 10.70 -13.45
N GLU A 186 28.75 10.76 -13.23
CA GLU A 186 29.70 9.88 -13.92
C GLU A 186 29.47 8.42 -13.49
N LYS A 187 29.46 7.48 -14.46
CA LYS A 187 28.92 6.09 -14.41
C LYS A 187 29.30 5.16 -13.23
N ASP A 188 30.08 5.60 -12.24
CA ASP A 188 30.62 4.82 -11.14
C ASP A 188 30.24 5.32 -9.73
N SER A 189 29.37 6.34 -9.57
CA SER A 189 29.11 6.87 -8.23
C SER A 189 28.25 5.95 -7.36
N GLN A 190 28.84 5.55 -6.22
CA GLN A 190 28.17 4.82 -5.15
C GLN A 190 27.59 5.79 -4.09
N VAL A 191 27.17 6.98 -4.53
CA VAL A 191 26.69 8.06 -3.67
C VAL A 191 25.23 7.81 -3.29
N ILE A 192 24.92 7.96 -2.00
CA ILE A 192 23.57 7.84 -1.46
C ILE A 192 23.27 9.13 -0.69
N CYS A 193 22.19 9.82 -1.04
CA CYS A 193 21.81 11.08 -0.41
C CYS A 193 20.55 10.92 0.46
N GLY A 194 20.56 11.54 1.64
CA GLY A 194 19.41 11.72 2.50
C GLY A 194 19.20 13.19 2.84
N LEU A 195 17.95 13.64 2.86
CA LEU A 195 17.58 14.98 3.35
C LEU A 195 16.94 14.85 4.73
N LEU A 196 17.48 15.52 5.74
CA LEU A 196 16.87 15.64 7.06
C LEU A 196 16.04 16.93 7.14
N SER A 197 14.88 16.87 7.78
CA SER A 197 14.03 18.04 7.94
C SER A 197 13.03 17.89 9.08
N HIS A 198 12.66 19.01 9.71
CA HIS A 198 11.56 19.09 10.67
C HIS A 198 10.24 19.57 10.03
N THR A 199 10.24 19.92 8.73
CA THR A 199 9.09 20.55 8.04
C THR A 199 8.00 19.57 7.63
N PHE A 200 8.26 18.27 7.71
CA PHE A 200 7.28 17.22 7.44
C PHE A 200 7.31 16.14 8.51
N THR A 201 6.16 15.52 8.72
CA THR A 201 6.05 14.33 9.55
C THR A 201 6.39 13.07 8.75
N PRO A 202 6.73 11.96 9.42
CA PRO A 202 6.95 10.69 8.73
C PRO A 202 5.81 10.23 7.81
N ALA A 203 4.55 10.51 8.20
CA ALA A 203 3.37 10.19 7.40
C ALA A 203 3.30 11.01 6.09
N GLN A 204 3.88 12.20 6.06
CA GLN A 204 3.92 13.10 4.90
C GLN A 204 5.17 12.90 4.03
N ALA A 205 6.20 12.20 4.54
CA ALA A 205 7.50 12.10 3.90
C ALA A 205 7.44 11.57 2.46
N TYR A 206 6.55 10.64 2.14
CA TYR A 206 6.41 10.11 0.78
C TYR A 206 5.87 11.15 -0.21
N ASP A 207 4.81 11.87 0.16
CA ASP A 207 4.17 12.86 -0.72
C ASP A 207 5.09 14.08 -0.93
N GLU A 208 5.76 14.53 0.13
CA GLU A 208 6.78 15.59 0.01
C GLU A 208 7.99 15.11 -0.80
N TRP A 209 8.43 13.85 -0.65
CA TRP A 209 9.52 13.29 -1.46
C TRP A 209 9.20 13.32 -2.95
N LYS A 210 7.98 12.89 -3.33
CA LYS A 210 7.50 12.98 -4.71
C LYS A 210 7.49 14.42 -5.22
N LYS A 211 7.03 15.36 -4.39
CA LYS A 211 6.96 16.77 -4.74
C LYS A 211 8.36 17.38 -4.91
N PHE A 212 9.27 17.19 -3.97
CA PHE A 212 10.65 17.69 -4.04
C PHE A 212 11.41 17.09 -5.23
N ALA A 213 11.27 15.79 -5.49
CA ALA A 213 11.89 15.14 -6.65
C ALA A 213 11.44 15.81 -7.96
N LYS A 214 10.13 16.07 -8.08
CA LYS A 214 9.54 16.72 -9.27
C LYS A 214 9.95 18.19 -9.40
N GLU A 215 9.87 18.97 -8.32
CA GLU A 215 10.20 20.40 -8.32
C GLU A 215 11.67 20.66 -8.66
N ASN A 216 12.57 19.75 -8.23
CA ASN A 216 14.02 19.91 -8.39
C ASN A 216 14.60 19.04 -9.53
N ASN A 217 13.75 18.34 -10.29
CA ASN A 217 14.16 17.43 -11.37
C ASN A 217 15.23 16.41 -10.95
N ILE A 218 15.06 15.83 -9.75
CA ILE A 218 15.94 14.81 -9.19
C ILE A 218 15.28 13.45 -9.38
N ASN A 219 16.04 12.44 -9.79
CA ASN A 219 15.51 11.08 -9.87
C ASN A 219 15.23 10.55 -8.45
N GLU A 220 13.98 10.16 -8.21
CA GLU A 220 13.50 9.64 -6.93
C GLU A 220 14.40 8.53 -6.38
N SER A 221 14.97 7.67 -7.23
CA SER A 221 15.82 6.54 -6.80
C SER A 221 17.16 6.93 -6.18
N GLN A 222 17.54 8.22 -6.25
CA GLN A 222 18.86 8.70 -5.85
C GLN A 222 18.89 9.33 -4.45
N PHE A 223 17.73 9.62 -3.85
CA PHE A 223 17.65 10.20 -2.52
C PHE A 223 16.37 9.82 -1.78
N ILE A 224 16.37 9.94 -0.46
CA ILE A 224 15.17 9.79 0.39
C ILE A 224 15.09 10.94 1.39
N LEU A 225 13.86 11.28 1.79
CA LEU A 225 13.58 12.19 2.89
C LEU A 225 13.52 11.46 4.23
N VAL A 226 14.12 12.04 5.26
CA VAL A 226 14.11 11.54 6.63
C VAL A 226 13.59 12.66 7.54
N ALA A 227 12.45 12.44 8.20
CA ALA A 227 11.94 13.40 9.16
C ALA A 227 12.82 13.37 10.42
N LYS A 228 13.22 14.54 10.93
CA LYS A 228 14.05 14.65 12.15
C LYS A 228 13.36 14.05 13.38
N SER A 229 12.03 14.04 13.42
CA SER A 229 11.24 13.38 14.47
C SER A 229 11.37 11.85 14.50
N GLU A 230 11.89 11.21 13.44
CA GLU A 230 12.16 9.76 13.46
C GLU A 230 13.30 9.38 14.40
N ILE A 231 14.10 10.35 14.83
CA ILE A 231 15.24 10.14 15.74
C ILE A 231 14.74 9.86 17.16
N ASP A 232 13.51 10.26 17.50
CA ASP A 232 12.87 9.92 18.77
C ASP A 232 12.63 8.40 18.90
N ASP A 233 12.42 7.71 17.77
CA ASP A 233 12.35 6.25 17.67
C ASP A 233 13.48 5.70 16.81
N LEU A 234 14.63 5.42 17.43
CA LEU A 234 15.81 4.92 16.74
C LEU A 234 15.56 3.69 15.87
N ALA A 235 14.60 2.84 16.21
CA ALA A 235 14.26 1.68 15.37
C ALA A 235 13.63 2.12 14.04
N SER A 236 12.80 3.16 14.07
CA SER A 236 12.26 3.84 12.90
C SER A 236 13.37 4.49 12.06
N PHE A 237 14.25 5.27 12.70
CA PHE A 237 15.37 5.91 12.02
C PHE A 237 16.25 4.90 11.27
N VAL A 238 16.61 3.77 11.90
CA VAL A 238 17.35 2.67 11.26
C VAL A 238 16.58 2.10 10.06
N HIS A 239 15.26 1.96 10.16
CA HIS A 239 14.42 1.53 9.05
C HIS A 239 14.48 2.52 7.88
N MET A 240 14.48 3.82 8.15
CA MET A 240 14.60 4.85 7.12
C MET A 240 15.95 4.83 6.41
N ILE A 241 17.06 4.66 7.14
CA ILE A 241 18.38 4.50 6.52
C ILE A 241 18.42 3.23 5.65
N LYS A 242 17.78 2.15 6.11
CA LYS A 242 17.65 0.92 5.30
C LYS A 242 16.87 1.17 4.00
N LEU A 243 15.74 1.89 4.05
CA LEU A 243 14.98 2.26 2.85
C LEU A 243 15.80 3.15 1.91
N MET A 244 16.56 4.10 2.46
CA MET A 244 17.43 5.00 1.69
C MET A 244 18.45 4.20 0.87
N VAL A 245 19.08 3.18 1.46
CA VAL A 245 20.04 2.35 0.71
C VAL A 245 19.35 1.33 -0.22
N LEU A 246 18.12 0.92 0.08
CA LEU A 246 17.33 0.04 -0.80
C LEU A 246 16.79 0.74 -2.05
N ASN A 247 16.58 2.05 -1.98
CA ASN A 247 15.90 2.83 -3.02
C ASN A 247 16.51 2.62 -4.42
N GLY A 248 17.83 2.81 -4.54
CA GLY A 248 18.56 2.62 -5.80
C GLY A 248 18.44 1.18 -6.35
N PRO A 249 18.86 0.14 -5.60
CA PRO A 249 18.72 -1.25 -6.02
C PRO A 249 17.27 -1.66 -6.37
N CYS A 250 16.28 -1.22 -5.59
CA CYS A 250 14.87 -1.47 -5.88
C CYS A 250 14.45 -0.84 -7.21
N ASN A 251 14.85 0.41 -7.46
CA ASN A 251 14.56 1.07 -8.73
C ASN A 251 15.25 0.37 -9.91
N THR A 252 16.50 -0.06 -9.76
CA THR A 252 17.19 -0.86 -10.80
C THR A 252 16.41 -2.14 -11.10
N LEU A 253 15.97 -2.88 -10.07
CA LEU A 253 15.15 -4.07 -10.25
C LEU A 253 13.83 -3.75 -10.98
N ILE A 254 13.14 -2.69 -10.58
CA ILE A 254 11.88 -2.25 -11.21
C ILE A 254 12.10 -1.92 -12.69
N LEU A 255 13.17 -1.20 -13.04
CA LEU A 255 13.48 -0.85 -14.43
C LEU A 255 13.84 -2.09 -15.26
N SER A 256 14.65 -2.99 -14.73
CA SER A 256 15.01 -4.25 -15.39
C SER A 256 13.79 -5.13 -15.63
N VAL A 257 12.94 -5.30 -14.61
CA VAL A 257 11.71 -6.10 -14.73
C VAL A 257 10.71 -5.42 -15.68
N SER A 258 10.56 -4.10 -15.63
CA SER A 258 9.70 -3.35 -16.57
C SER A 258 10.12 -3.57 -18.02
N SER A 259 11.41 -3.47 -18.31
CA SER A 259 11.93 -3.74 -19.66
C SER A 259 11.67 -5.19 -20.10
N ALA A 260 11.84 -6.16 -19.20
CA ALA A 260 11.53 -7.56 -19.49
C ALA A 260 10.03 -7.79 -19.74
N ILE A 261 9.15 -7.09 -19.00
CA ILE A 261 7.69 -7.13 -19.21
C ILE A 261 7.32 -6.57 -20.58
N GLU A 262 7.90 -5.44 -20.99
CA GLU A 262 7.67 -4.84 -22.32
C GLU A 262 8.07 -5.80 -23.44
N GLN A 263 9.26 -6.41 -23.34
CA GLN A 263 9.72 -7.40 -24.32
C GLN A 263 8.83 -8.64 -24.33
N ALA A 264 8.43 -9.14 -23.17
CA ALA A 264 7.54 -10.29 -23.07
C ALA A 264 6.15 -10.00 -23.64
N HIS A 265 5.65 -8.77 -23.46
CA HIS A 265 4.40 -8.32 -24.07
C HIS A 265 4.47 -8.38 -25.60
N LEU A 266 5.56 -7.86 -26.20
CA LEU A 266 5.76 -7.92 -27.66
C LEU A 266 5.88 -9.36 -28.18
N LYS A 267 6.60 -10.22 -27.46
CA LYS A 267 6.72 -11.65 -27.84
C LYS A 267 5.40 -12.40 -27.67
N ALA A 268 4.64 -12.15 -26.61
CA ALA A 268 3.33 -12.75 -26.38
C ALA A 268 2.32 -12.31 -27.45
N LYS A 269 2.37 -11.04 -27.86
CA LYS A 269 1.62 -10.54 -29.01
C LYS A 269 1.97 -11.34 -30.28
N GLY A 270 3.25 -11.53 -30.58
CA GLY A 270 3.68 -12.34 -31.73
C GLY A 270 3.11 -13.76 -31.69
N LYS A 271 3.11 -14.42 -30.52
CA LYS A 271 2.48 -15.75 -30.36
C LYS A 271 0.97 -15.76 -30.62
N ILE A 272 0.26 -14.69 -30.28
CA ILE A 272 -1.17 -14.56 -30.61
C ILE A 272 -1.36 -14.40 -32.13
N GLU A 273 -0.51 -13.60 -32.78
CA GLU A 273 -0.53 -13.37 -34.24
C GLU A 273 -0.17 -14.64 -35.04
N GLU A 274 0.56 -15.58 -34.45
CA GLU A 274 0.91 -16.89 -35.03
C GLU A 274 -0.20 -17.95 -34.92
N ILE A 275 -1.24 -17.72 -34.11
CA ILE A 275 -2.35 -18.68 -34.00
C ILE A 275 -3.07 -18.72 -35.36
N ASN A 276 -3.03 -19.89 -36.00
CA ASN A 276 -3.71 -20.08 -37.29
C ASN A 276 -5.24 -20.02 -37.12
N VAL A 277 -5.94 -19.76 -38.23
CA VAL A 277 -7.41 -19.58 -38.23
C VAL A 277 -8.19 -20.78 -37.68
N PHE A 278 -7.68 -22.02 -37.82
CA PHE A 278 -8.36 -23.22 -37.33
C PHE A 278 -8.28 -23.34 -35.82
N ASP A 279 -7.09 -23.11 -35.25
CA ASP A 279 -6.90 -23.10 -33.79
C ASP A 279 -7.59 -21.90 -33.16
N PHE A 280 -7.56 -20.74 -33.82
CA PHE A 280 -8.24 -19.55 -33.35
C PHE A 280 -9.75 -19.75 -33.25
N ASP A 281 -10.38 -20.28 -34.30
CA ASP A 281 -11.82 -20.62 -34.29
C ASP A 281 -12.14 -21.63 -33.17
N HIS A 282 -11.36 -22.71 -33.07
CA HIS A 282 -11.61 -23.75 -32.08
C HIS A 282 -11.48 -23.25 -30.64
N ILE A 283 -10.36 -22.58 -30.33
CA ILE A 283 -10.02 -22.17 -28.96
C ILE A 283 -10.85 -20.95 -28.53
N VAL A 284 -10.95 -19.92 -29.37
CA VAL A 284 -11.54 -18.63 -28.98
C VAL A 284 -13.05 -18.64 -29.16
N PHE A 285 -13.57 -19.11 -30.30
CA PHE A 285 -15.00 -19.06 -30.58
C PHE A 285 -15.73 -20.33 -30.16
N ARG A 286 -15.35 -21.50 -30.68
CA ARG A 286 -16.12 -22.73 -30.46
C ARG A 286 -16.11 -23.19 -29.01
N SER A 287 -14.95 -23.16 -28.35
CA SER A 287 -14.87 -23.51 -26.92
C SER A 287 -15.65 -22.53 -26.04
N SER A 288 -15.50 -21.22 -26.27
CA SER A 288 -16.21 -20.19 -25.49
C SER A 288 -17.72 -20.26 -25.74
N HIS A 289 -18.14 -20.50 -26.98
CA HIS A 289 -19.53 -20.73 -27.36
C HIS A 289 -20.14 -21.91 -26.61
N HIS A 290 -19.42 -23.05 -26.56
CA HIS A 290 -19.89 -24.23 -25.85
C HIS A 290 -20.04 -23.98 -24.33
N GLU A 291 -19.06 -23.31 -23.73
CA GLU A 291 -19.01 -23.05 -22.28
C GLU A 291 -19.81 -21.80 -21.84
N GLY A 292 -20.31 -20.99 -22.77
CA GLY A 292 -21.03 -19.75 -22.46
C GLY A 292 -20.12 -18.68 -21.83
N VAL A 293 -18.85 -18.65 -22.22
CA VAL A 293 -17.83 -17.69 -21.77
C VAL A 293 -17.64 -16.62 -22.85
N TRP A 294 -17.19 -15.43 -22.46
CA TRP A 294 -16.86 -14.37 -23.41
C TRP A 294 -15.58 -14.69 -24.17
N GLU A 295 -15.62 -14.58 -25.50
CA GLU A 295 -14.51 -14.93 -26.38
C GLU A 295 -13.26 -14.09 -26.11
N LEU A 296 -13.44 -12.81 -25.76
CA LEU A 296 -12.33 -11.94 -25.42
C LEU A 296 -11.65 -12.32 -24.10
N ASP A 297 -12.36 -12.88 -23.13
CA ASP A 297 -11.73 -13.41 -21.90
C ASP A 297 -10.82 -14.60 -22.22
N THR A 298 -11.25 -15.48 -23.14
CA THR A 298 -10.41 -16.59 -23.62
C THR A 298 -9.15 -16.05 -24.32
N LEU A 299 -9.29 -15.02 -25.16
CA LEU A 299 -8.14 -14.41 -25.84
C LEU A 299 -7.18 -13.70 -24.87
N ILE A 300 -7.71 -12.93 -23.91
CA ILE A 300 -6.92 -12.26 -22.86
C ILE A 300 -6.21 -13.29 -21.99
N ARG A 301 -6.88 -14.41 -21.67
CA ARG A 301 -6.28 -15.53 -20.94
C ARG A 301 -5.14 -16.18 -21.73
N LEU A 302 -5.30 -16.43 -23.02
CA LEU A 302 -4.21 -16.94 -23.88
C LEU A 302 -3.01 -16.00 -23.88
N PHE A 303 -3.27 -14.70 -24.07
CA PHE A 303 -2.21 -13.69 -23.99
C PHE A 303 -1.50 -13.73 -22.64
N GLY A 304 -2.24 -13.78 -21.54
CA GLY A 304 -1.69 -13.87 -20.18
C GLY A 304 -0.86 -15.14 -19.94
N ILE A 305 -1.25 -16.28 -20.53
CA ILE A 305 -0.45 -17.52 -20.49
C ILE A 305 0.89 -17.29 -21.18
N PHE A 306 0.88 -16.82 -22.44
CA PHE A 306 2.10 -16.58 -23.19
C PHE A 306 3.01 -15.55 -22.52
N GLN A 307 2.44 -14.42 -22.08
CA GLN A 307 3.17 -13.36 -21.42
C GLN A 307 3.85 -13.88 -20.14
N ARG A 308 3.12 -14.60 -19.29
CA ARG A 308 3.66 -15.14 -18.03
C ARG A 308 4.79 -16.13 -18.27
N ASP A 309 4.63 -17.03 -19.23
CA ASP A 309 5.64 -18.04 -19.53
C ASP A 309 6.93 -17.37 -20.05
N ILE A 310 6.80 -16.39 -20.96
CA ILE A 310 7.94 -15.64 -21.51
C ILE A 310 8.63 -14.79 -20.44
N ILE A 311 7.87 -14.12 -19.56
CA ILE A 311 8.45 -13.35 -18.44
C ILE A 311 9.27 -14.27 -17.53
N ARG A 312 8.71 -15.43 -17.15
CA ARG A 312 9.40 -16.38 -16.26
C ARG A 312 10.70 -16.90 -16.88
N GLU A 313 10.69 -17.21 -18.17
CA GLU A 313 11.88 -17.63 -18.90
C GLU A 313 12.93 -16.50 -18.96
N THR A 314 12.51 -15.29 -19.31
CA THR A 314 13.43 -14.15 -19.53
C THR A 314 14.00 -13.61 -18.22
N VAL A 315 13.14 -13.35 -17.23
CA VAL A 315 13.54 -12.77 -15.93
C VAL A 315 14.22 -13.80 -15.04
N GLY A 316 13.79 -15.07 -15.09
CA GLY A 316 14.32 -16.12 -14.21
C GLY A 316 15.81 -16.39 -14.42
N ILE A 317 16.31 -16.22 -15.65
CA ILE A 317 17.72 -16.45 -16.00
C ILE A 317 18.55 -15.17 -16.11
N ASP A 318 17.94 -13.99 -15.94
CA ASP A 318 18.65 -12.72 -16.05
C ASP A 318 19.60 -12.53 -14.86
N ALA A 319 20.90 -12.52 -15.14
CA ALA A 319 21.94 -12.40 -14.12
C ALA A 319 21.89 -11.06 -13.38
N GLY A 320 21.52 -9.97 -14.07
CA GLY A 320 21.42 -8.63 -13.46
C GLY A 320 20.24 -8.53 -12.51
N VAL A 321 19.08 -9.08 -12.87
CA VAL A 321 17.91 -9.20 -12.00
C VAL A 321 18.24 -10.05 -10.78
N ASN A 322 18.85 -11.23 -10.98
CA ASN A 322 19.21 -12.12 -9.88
C ASN A 322 20.23 -11.46 -8.93
N GLN A 323 21.24 -10.77 -9.44
CA GLN A 323 22.19 -10.01 -8.63
C GLN A 323 21.49 -8.89 -7.83
N SER A 324 20.54 -8.18 -8.46
CA SER A 324 19.77 -7.12 -7.80
C SER A 324 18.89 -7.68 -6.68
N LEU A 325 18.23 -8.82 -6.93
CA LEU A 325 17.43 -9.54 -5.94
C LEU A 325 18.28 -10.03 -4.76
N GLU A 326 19.45 -10.61 -5.02
CA GLU A 326 20.36 -11.03 -3.94
C GLU A 326 20.78 -9.86 -3.07
N ARG A 327 21.13 -8.72 -3.69
CA ARG A 327 21.49 -7.50 -2.96
C ARG A 327 20.33 -6.97 -2.13
N ILE A 328 19.13 -6.90 -2.69
CA ILE A 328 17.92 -6.46 -1.97
C ILE A 328 17.58 -7.41 -0.81
N ARG A 329 17.61 -8.73 -1.03
CA ARG A 329 17.33 -9.74 0.01
C ARG A 329 18.30 -9.64 1.18
N LYS A 330 19.60 -9.49 0.88
CA LYS A 330 20.66 -9.30 1.87
C LYS A 330 20.34 -8.13 2.81
N ILE A 331 19.96 -6.98 2.25
CA ILE A 331 19.62 -5.77 3.01
C ILE A 331 18.27 -5.93 3.72
N SER A 332 17.25 -6.44 3.03
CA SER A 332 15.88 -6.58 3.54
C SER A 332 15.79 -7.50 4.76
N ASN A 333 16.65 -8.52 4.84
CA ASN A 333 16.71 -9.46 5.97
C ASN A 333 17.36 -8.88 7.23
N ILE A 334 18.02 -7.71 7.16
CA ILE A 334 18.52 -7.03 8.34
C ILE A 334 17.33 -6.57 9.18
N LYS A 335 17.31 -6.96 10.45
CA LYS A 335 16.22 -6.60 11.37
C LYS A 335 16.10 -5.08 11.46
N SER A 336 14.91 -4.58 11.18
CA SER A 336 14.48 -3.23 11.49
C SER A 336 12.98 -3.26 11.78
N ASN A 337 12.50 -2.37 12.63
CA ASN A 337 11.08 -2.26 12.92
C ASN A 337 10.50 -1.16 12.05
N PRO A 338 9.76 -1.48 10.97
CA PRO A 338 9.04 -0.46 10.22
C PRO A 338 8.00 0.19 11.14
N PRO A 339 7.91 1.53 11.16
CA PRO A 339 6.86 2.21 11.89
C PRO A 339 5.46 1.81 11.43
N ALA A 340 4.50 1.88 12.35
CA ALA A 340 3.13 1.42 12.10
C ALA A 340 2.43 2.14 10.93
N PHE A 341 2.78 3.41 10.67
CA PHE A 341 2.21 4.20 9.58
C PHE A 341 2.81 3.87 8.19
N TYR A 342 3.94 3.15 8.11
CA TYR A 342 4.48 2.64 6.83
C TYR A 342 3.74 1.41 6.29
N ARG A 343 2.66 0.97 6.94
CA ARG A 343 1.69 0.02 6.35
C ARG A 343 0.96 0.72 5.20
N GLY A 344 1.67 0.94 4.09
CA GLY A 344 1.19 1.71 2.94
C GLY A 344 0.07 1.03 2.18
N LYS A 345 -0.19 1.52 0.96
CA LYS A 345 -1.26 1.10 0.04
C LYS A 345 -1.16 -0.35 -0.50
N SER A 346 -0.34 -1.21 0.12
CA SER A 346 -0.20 -2.63 -0.24
C SER A 346 -1.53 -3.38 -0.24
N TRP A 347 -2.41 -3.05 0.70
CA TRP A 347 -3.76 -3.62 0.76
C TRP A 347 -4.64 -3.23 -0.44
N GLN A 348 -4.43 -2.05 -1.04
CA GLN A 348 -5.15 -1.63 -2.25
C GLN A 348 -4.74 -2.49 -3.44
N ILE A 349 -3.45 -2.80 -3.55
CA ILE A 349 -2.93 -3.72 -4.57
C ILE A 349 -3.52 -5.12 -4.35
N GLN A 350 -3.50 -5.62 -3.11
CA GLN A 350 -4.10 -6.90 -2.78
C GLN A 350 -5.61 -6.92 -3.08
N ARG A 351 -6.31 -5.80 -2.84
CA ARG A 351 -7.73 -5.68 -3.18
C ARG A 351 -7.98 -5.82 -4.68
N CYS A 352 -7.14 -5.24 -5.54
CA CYS A 352 -7.24 -5.40 -6.99
C CYS A 352 -7.05 -6.86 -7.45
N GLU A 353 -6.28 -7.66 -6.72
CA GLU A 353 -6.18 -9.10 -6.97
C GLU A 353 -7.43 -9.86 -6.51
N LEU A 354 -8.01 -9.42 -5.38
CA LEU A 354 -9.10 -10.12 -4.72
C LEU A 354 -10.48 -9.80 -5.28
N TYR A 355 -10.71 -8.61 -5.83
CA TYR A 355 -12.04 -8.15 -6.22
C TYR A 355 -12.08 -7.45 -7.57
N GLU A 356 -13.13 -7.73 -8.33
CA GLU A 356 -13.52 -6.95 -9.51
C GLU A 356 -14.54 -5.88 -9.12
N SER A 357 -14.47 -4.73 -9.79
CA SER A 357 -15.42 -3.64 -9.56
C SER A 357 -16.77 -3.92 -10.25
N GLY A 358 -17.85 -3.43 -9.65
CA GLY A 358 -19.18 -3.43 -10.26
C GLY A 358 -19.19 -2.78 -11.64
N ASP A 359 -18.45 -1.69 -11.79
CA ASP A 359 -18.28 -0.99 -13.07
C ASP A 359 -17.71 -1.90 -14.16
N HIS A 360 -16.71 -2.72 -13.84
CA HIS A 360 -16.15 -3.67 -14.79
C HIS A 360 -17.16 -4.78 -15.12
N ILE A 361 -17.70 -5.47 -14.12
CA ILE A 361 -18.57 -6.63 -14.39
C ILE A 361 -19.91 -6.25 -15.04
N ASN A 362 -20.46 -5.06 -14.75
CA ASN A 362 -21.77 -4.63 -15.26
C ASN A 362 -21.69 -3.96 -16.65
N LYS A 363 -20.72 -3.07 -16.89
CA LYS A 363 -20.59 -2.39 -18.21
C LYS A 363 -20.25 -3.36 -19.34
N PHE A 364 -19.53 -4.43 -19.01
CA PHE A 364 -19.21 -5.51 -19.93
C PHE A 364 -20.26 -6.63 -19.94
N HIS A 365 -21.35 -6.49 -19.16
CA HIS A 365 -22.42 -7.48 -19.06
C HIS A 365 -21.90 -8.90 -18.78
N LEU A 366 -20.89 -9.01 -17.90
CA LEU A 366 -20.26 -10.29 -17.60
C LEU A 366 -21.27 -11.23 -16.92
N PRO A 367 -21.23 -12.54 -17.22
CA PRO A 367 -22.12 -13.53 -16.61
C PRO A 367 -22.19 -13.48 -15.08
N LEU A 368 -23.30 -13.98 -14.53
CA LEU A 368 -23.42 -14.23 -13.10
C LEU A 368 -22.47 -15.37 -12.67
N GLU A 369 -21.68 -15.16 -11.63
CA GLU A 369 -20.66 -16.10 -11.15
C GLU A 369 -20.61 -16.23 -9.62
N LEU A 370 -19.90 -17.27 -9.15
CA LEU A 370 -19.60 -17.46 -7.74
C LEU A 370 -18.83 -16.24 -7.21
N GLY A 371 -19.18 -15.77 -6.02
CA GLY A 371 -18.52 -14.62 -5.42
C GLY A 371 -19.03 -13.27 -5.91
N ASP A 372 -20.02 -13.21 -6.81
CA ASP A 372 -20.71 -11.96 -7.13
C ASP A 372 -21.35 -11.35 -5.88
N ILE A 373 -21.20 -10.05 -5.74
CA ILE A 373 -21.63 -9.29 -4.56
C ILE A 373 -22.76 -8.36 -4.95
N PHE A 374 -23.85 -8.48 -4.20
CA PHE A 374 -25.06 -7.70 -4.35
C PHE A 374 -25.29 -6.82 -3.14
N GLN A 375 -25.96 -5.70 -3.33
CA GLN A 375 -26.46 -4.86 -2.26
C GLN A 375 -27.94 -4.56 -2.42
N ASN A 376 -28.60 -4.25 -1.31
CA ASN A 376 -29.93 -3.65 -1.40
C ASN A 376 -29.83 -2.20 -1.91
N SER A 377 -30.91 -1.66 -2.47
CA SER A 377 -30.90 -0.27 -3.02
C SER A 377 -30.60 0.82 -1.99
N ALA A 378 -30.65 0.51 -0.69
CA ALA A 378 -30.26 1.44 0.37
C ALA A 378 -28.75 1.39 0.68
N GLY A 379 -28.00 0.44 0.10
CA GLY A 379 -26.57 0.22 0.39
C GLY A 379 -26.27 -0.29 1.80
N THR A 380 -27.29 -0.64 2.58
CA THR A 380 -27.16 -0.98 4.01
C THR A 380 -26.83 -2.43 4.25
N LYS A 381 -27.18 -3.32 3.32
CA LYS A 381 -26.87 -4.75 3.39
C LYS A 381 -26.22 -5.22 2.11
N LYS A 382 -25.18 -6.03 2.26
CA LYS A 382 -24.46 -6.68 1.16
C LYS A 382 -24.56 -8.19 1.31
N TYR A 383 -24.60 -8.87 0.17
CA TYR A 383 -24.75 -10.31 0.06
C TYR A 383 -23.75 -10.83 -0.97
N ILE A 384 -23.26 -12.04 -0.80
CA ILE A 384 -22.37 -12.70 -1.76
C ILE A 384 -22.98 -14.01 -2.26
N VAL A 385 -22.82 -14.29 -3.55
CA VAL A 385 -23.27 -15.55 -4.17
C VAL A 385 -22.39 -16.70 -3.71
N VAL A 386 -23.03 -17.73 -3.15
CA VAL A 386 -22.40 -18.98 -2.73
C VAL A 386 -23.09 -20.12 -3.45
N ALA A 387 -22.71 -20.37 -4.69
CA ALA A 387 -23.29 -21.42 -5.52
C ALA A 387 -22.20 -22.12 -6.34
N GLN A 388 -22.45 -23.36 -6.75
CA GLN A 388 -21.51 -24.08 -7.62
C GLN A 388 -21.39 -23.34 -8.95
N PRO A 389 -20.17 -23.06 -9.46
CA PRO A 389 -19.99 -22.33 -10.72
C PRO A 389 -20.75 -22.96 -11.91
N CYS A 390 -20.78 -24.30 -11.97
CA CYS A 390 -21.50 -25.04 -13.02
C CYS A 390 -23.02 -24.82 -12.99
N ASP A 391 -23.59 -24.50 -11.83
CA ASP A 391 -25.02 -24.25 -11.66
C ASP A 391 -25.40 -22.83 -12.10
N LEU A 392 -24.45 -21.89 -12.10
CA LEU A 392 -24.68 -20.50 -12.50
C LEU A 392 -24.59 -20.29 -14.02
N MET A 393 -23.83 -21.16 -14.69
CA MET A 393 -23.51 -21.09 -16.11
C MET A 393 -24.74 -21.21 -17.03
N ILE A 394 -24.84 -20.31 -18.00
CA ILE A 394 -25.83 -20.35 -19.08
C ILE A 394 -25.15 -20.91 -20.33
N ARG A 395 -25.68 -22.01 -20.88
CA ARG A 395 -25.09 -22.68 -22.05
C ARG A 395 -25.87 -22.41 -23.32
N LEU A 396 -25.16 -22.36 -24.45
CA LEU A 396 -25.73 -22.19 -25.79
C LEU A 396 -26.28 -23.49 -26.38
N GLU A 397 -25.67 -24.63 -26.06
CA GLU A 397 -25.98 -25.91 -26.67
C GLU A 397 -26.72 -26.89 -25.74
N GLY A 398 -27.44 -27.84 -26.37
CA GLY A 398 -28.21 -28.91 -25.75
C GLY A 398 -29.73 -28.71 -25.83
N ASP A 399 -30.52 -29.69 -25.36
CA ASP A 399 -32.01 -29.68 -25.30
C ASP A 399 -32.71 -28.39 -24.84
N THR A 400 -32.01 -27.47 -24.17
CA THR A 400 -32.56 -26.22 -23.60
C THR A 400 -31.58 -25.05 -23.67
N PRO A 401 -31.35 -24.44 -24.86
CA PRO A 401 -30.46 -23.30 -25.03
C PRO A 401 -30.85 -22.08 -24.19
N GLY A 402 -29.87 -21.32 -23.70
CA GLY A 402 -30.11 -20.12 -22.89
C GLY A 402 -30.68 -20.42 -21.50
N LYS A 403 -30.43 -21.63 -20.98
CA LYS A 403 -30.82 -22.08 -19.63
C LYS A 403 -29.64 -22.75 -18.92
N ARG A 404 -29.76 -22.89 -17.60
CA ARG A 404 -28.81 -23.61 -16.73
C ARG A 404 -28.97 -25.12 -16.86
N ARG A 405 -27.88 -25.87 -16.67
CA ARG A 405 -27.89 -27.33 -16.58
C ARG A 405 -27.06 -27.81 -15.38
N PRO A 406 -27.68 -28.50 -14.40
CA PRO A 406 -29.13 -28.77 -14.27
C PRO A 406 -29.97 -27.48 -14.18
N SER A 407 -31.30 -27.58 -14.33
CA SER A 407 -32.17 -26.40 -14.21
C SER A 407 -32.21 -25.91 -12.76
N VAL A 408 -31.30 -24.98 -12.44
CA VAL A 408 -31.21 -24.32 -11.14
C VAL A 408 -31.88 -22.95 -11.24
N ASN A 409 -32.89 -22.74 -10.41
CA ASN A 409 -33.64 -21.48 -10.34
C ASN A 409 -33.37 -20.71 -9.05
N VAL A 410 -32.60 -21.28 -8.12
CA VAL A 410 -32.34 -20.69 -6.80
C VAL A 410 -30.84 -20.67 -6.54
N ALA A 411 -30.32 -19.50 -6.16
CA ALA A 411 -28.96 -19.33 -5.65
C ALA A 411 -29.00 -19.07 -4.14
N THR A 412 -27.93 -19.50 -3.47
CA THR A 412 -27.70 -19.14 -2.07
C THR A 412 -26.93 -17.83 -2.00
N LEU A 413 -27.47 -16.87 -1.26
CA LEU A 413 -26.80 -15.63 -0.91
C LEU A 413 -26.44 -15.65 0.58
N ALA A 414 -25.21 -15.31 0.93
CA ALA A 414 -24.78 -15.19 2.32
C ALA A 414 -24.60 -13.71 2.70
N ASP A 415 -24.98 -13.34 3.91
CA ASP A 415 -24.80 -11.97 4.43
C ASP A 415 -23.31 -11.62 4.53
N ILE A 416 -22.96 -10.39 4.11
CA ILE A 416 -21.66 -9.78 4.43
C ILE A 416 -21.84 -8.82 5.60
N VAL A 417 -21.05 -9.01 6.65
CA VAL A 417 -21.10 -8.23 7.90
C VAL A 417 -19.76 -7.61 8.24
N LEU A 418 -19.79 -6.46 8.90
CA LEU A 418 -18.60 -5.75 9.39
C LEU A 418 -17.90 -6.51 10.51
N ASP A 419 -18.68 -6.94 11.51
CA ASP A 419 -18.16 -7.55 12.72
C ASP A 419 -17.87 -9.04 12.53
N LYS A 420 -16.68 -9.44 12.96
CA LYS A 420 -16.25 -10.85 12.97
C LYS A 420 -17.20 -11.71 13.80
N PRO A 421 -17.85 -12.74 13.22
CA PRO A 421 -18.67 -13.65 14.01
C PRO A 421 -17.86 -14.42 15.06
N ARG A 422 -18.50 -14.77 16.19
CA ARG A 422 -17.82 -15.41 17.34
C ARG A 422 -17.34 -16.83 17.05
N ASP A 423 -18.14 -17.61 16.30
CA ASP A 423 -17.80 -18.97 15.95
C ASP A 423 -16.82 -18.96 14.76
N PRO A 424 -15.57 -19.45 14.94
CA PRO A 424 -14.55 -19.47 13.89
C PRO A 424 -14.93 -20.30 12.65
N ASN A 425 -15.86 -21.23 12.78
CA ASN A 425 -16.29 -22.09 11.67
C ASN A 425 -17.51 -21.53 10.90
N ALA A 426 -18.12 -20.46 11.41
CA ALA A 426 -19.39 -19.92 10.90
C ALA A 426 -19.24 -18.76 9.93
N TYR A 427 -18.02 -18.48 9.46
CA TYR A 427 -17.77 -17.36 8.56
C TYR A 427 -16.59 -17.58 7.62
N TYR A 428 -16.49 -16.72 6.61
CA TYR A 428 -15.31 -16.55 5.78
C TYR A 428 -14.87 -15.09 5.78
N GLU A 429 -13.57 -14.83 5.94
CA GLU A 429 -13.04 -13.48 5.93
C GLU A 429 -12.91 -12.98 4.48
N LEU A 430 -13.35 -11.74 4.25
CA LEU A 430 -13.12 -10.97 3.04
C LEU A 430 -12.03 -9.93 3.34
N PRO A 431 -10.76 -10.23 3.05
CA PRO A 431 -9.66 -9.32 3.36
C PRO A 431 -9.79 -8.04 2.56
N PHE A 432 -9.46 -6.90 3.18
CA PHE A 432 -9.41 -5.59 2.50
C PHE A 432 -10.71 -5.24 1.76
N PHE A 433 -11.85 -5.65 2.32
CA PHE A 433 -13.15 -5.47 1.67
C PHE A 433 -13.62 -4.00 1.69
N ASP A 434 -13.27 -3.25 2.73
CA ASP A 434 -13.51 -1.82 2.83
C ASP A 434 -12.55 -1.04 1.91
N GLU A 435 -13.11 -0.27 0.97
CA GLU A 435 -12.36 0.51 -0.03
C GLU A 435 -11.65 1.72 0.55
N GLU A 436 -12.10 2.24 1.68
CA GLU A 436 -11.54 3.43 2.31
C GLU A 436 -10.49 3.04 3.36
N THR A 437 -10.83 2.06 4.18
CA THR A 437 -10.02 1.72 5.36
C THR A 437 -9.17 0.46 5.21
N GLY A 438 -9.43 -0.37 4.19
CA GLY A 438 -8.78 -1.67 4.03
C GLY A 438 -9.15 -2.69 5.12
N LYS A 439 -10.19 -2.43 5.93
CA LYS A 439 -10.65 -3.40 6.92
C LYS A 439 -11.30 -4.62 6.25
N SER A 440 -11.09 -5.79 6.84
CA SER A 440 -11.77 -7.02 6.45
C SER A 440 -13.24 -6.98 6.86
N TRP A 441 -14.11 -7.51 6.00
CA TRP A 441 -15.51 -7.83 6.35
C TRP A 441 -15.66 -9.35 6.33
N TYR A 442 -16.83 -9.89 6.67
CA TYR A 442 -17.01 -11.32 6.85
C TYR A 442 -18.30 -11.82 6.20
N VAL A 443 -18.20 -12.93 5.48
CA VAL A 443 -19.36 -13.68 4.99
C VAL A 443 -19.88 -14.55 6.13
N ARG A 444 -21.14 -14.37 6.52
CA ARG A 444 -21.74 -15.10 7.63
C ARG A 444 -22.50 -16.32 7.13
N PHE A 445 -21.97 -17.51 7.40
CA PHE A 445 -22.58 -18.77 6.96
C PHE A 445 -23.85 -19.16 7.73
N THR A 446 -24.08 -18.57 8.92
CA THR A 446 -25.32 -18.77 9.68
C THR A 446 -26.50 -17.97 9.11
N SER A 447 -26.27 -17.05 8.17
CA SER A 447 -27.29 -16.17 7.61
C SER A 447 -27.24 -16.26 6.09
N THR A 448 -28.01 -17.20 5.56
CA THR A 448 -28.08 -17.50 4.13
C THR A 448 -29.52 -17.44 3.63
N HIS A 449 -29.68 -16.96 2.40
CA HIS A 449 -30.97 -16.72 1.77
C HIS A 449 -31.04 -17.46 0.45
N ALA A 450 -32.12 -18.23 0.28
CA ALA A 450 -32.48 -18.79 -1.02
C ALA A 450 -33.15 -17.70 -1.86
N THR A 451 -32.55 -17.34 -2.98
CA THR A 451 -33.03 -16.26 -3.87
C THR A 451 -33.19 -16.77 -5.30
N ASP A 452 -34.27 -16.36 -5.94
CA ASP A 452 -34.52 -16.61 -7.35
C ASP A 452 -33.40 -16.01 -8.19
N ILE A 453 -32.72 -16.87 -8.95
CA ILE A 453 -31.60 -16.46 -9.79
C ILE A 453 -32.05 -15.48 -10.87
N LEU A 454 -33.31 -15.51 -11.29
CA LEU A 454 -33.86 -14.54 -12.24
C LEU A 454 -33.65 -13.09 -11.78
N VAL A 455 -33.75 -12.85 -10.48
CA VAL A 455 -33.53 -11.53 -9.87
C VAL A 455 -32.09 -11.08 -10.06
N LEU A 456 -31.14 -12.01 -9.98
CA LEU A 456 -29.71 -11.75 -10.17
C LEU A 456 -29.35 -11.64 -11.66
N ASP A 457 -29.96 -12.46 -12.51
CA ASP A 457 -29.77 -12.46 -13.97
C ASP A 457 -30.14 -11.10 -14.58
N MET A 458 -31.16 -10.42 -14.08
CA MET A 458 -31.54 -9.10 -14.58
C MET A 458 -30.43 -8.06 -14.43
N CYS A 459 -29.57 -8.19 -13.40
CA CYS A 459 -28.42 -7.30 -13.22
C CYS A 459 -27.41 -7.43 -14.38
N VAL A 460 -27.30 -8.60 -15.01
CA VAL A 460 -26.38 -8.83 -16.12
C VAL A 460 -26.76 -7.99 -17.34
N PHE A 461 -28.03 -7.65 -17.53
CA PHE A 461 -28.49 -6.87 -18.69
C PHE A 461 -28.43 -5.35 -18.48
N GLN A 462 -28.09 -4.88 -17.28
CA GLN A 462 -28.08 -3.45 -16.95
C GLN A 462 -26.65 -2.95 -16.68
N PRO A 463 -26.20 -1.87 -17.33
CA PRO A 463 -24.84 -1.36 -17.18
C PRO A 463 -24.54 -0.78 -15.78
N ASP A 464 -25.57 -0.47 -15.01
CA ASP A 464 -25.48 -0.01 -13.62
C ASP A 464 -25.60 -1.15 -12.58
N GLY A 465 -25.76 -2.40 -13.06
CA GLY A 465 -25.93 -3.59 -12.23
C GLY A 465 -27.26 -3.68 -11.50
N MET A 466 -28.23 -2.80 -11.79
CA MET A 466 -29.53 -2.82 -11.12
C MET A 466 -30.38 -4.00 -11.62
N SER A 467 -31.09 -4.65 -10.71
CA SER A 467 -32.07 -5.68 -11.07
C SER A 467 -33.33 -5.01 -11.61
N LYS A 468 -33.33 -4.76 -12.92
CA LYS A 468 -34.38 -4.02 -13.62
C LYS A 468 -34.73 -4.69 -14.95
N PHE A 469 -36.02 -4.74 -15.24
CA PHE A 469 -36.55 -5.19 -16.52
C PHE A 469 -37.63 -4.22 -17.02
N VAL A 470 -37.50 -3.77 -18.26
CA VAL A 470 -38.51 -2.94 -18.93
C VAL A 470 -39.17 -3.78 -20.02
N ILE A 471 -40.50 -3.80 -20.07
CA ILE A 471 -41.23 -4.48 -21.14
C ILE A 471 -40.75 -3.95 -22.51
N ASN A 472 -40.56 -4.89 -23.44
CA ASN A 472 -40.05 -4.65 -24.78
C ASN A 472 -38.61 -4.12 -24.87
N GLN A 473 -37.86 -4.05 -23.77
CA GLN A 473 -36.42 -3.78 -23.84
C GLN A 473 -35.72 -4.77 -24.78
N GLU A 474 -34.81 -4.24 -25.58
CA GLU A 474 -33.92 -5.05 -26.42
C GLU A 474 -32.70 -5.49 -25.60
N CYS A 475 -32.19 -6.68 -25.91
CA CYS A 475 -30.96 -7.16 -25.30
C CYS A 475 -29.80 -6.24 -25.72
N PRO A 476 -28.93 -5.79 -24.81
CA PRO A 476 -27.72 -5.08 -25.21
C PRO A 476 -26.89 -5.91 -26.20
N SER A 477 -26.34 -5.28 -27.23
CA SER A 477 -25.69 -5.97 -28.36
C SER A 477 -24.36 -6.63 -27.99
N CYS A 478 -23.70 -6.16 -26.92
CA CYS A 478 -22.45 -6.69 -26.41
C CYS A 478 -22.61 -7.92 -25.50
N VAL A 479 -23.84 -8.29 -25.15
CA VAL A 479 -24.11 -9.50 -24.35
C VAL A 479 -23.79 -10.75 -25.18
N ILE A 480 -23.11 -11.73 -24.59
CA ILE A 480 -22.72 -12.96 -25.27
C ILE A 480 -23.93 -13.81 -25.70
N PRO A 481 -23.83 -14.63 -26.77
CA PRO A 481 -25.01 -15.28 -27.36
C PRO A 481 -25.82 -16.15 -26.38
N ALA A 482 -25.17 -16.82 -25.43
CA ALA A 482 -25.84 -17.61 -24.40
C ALA A 482 -26.81 -16.76 -23.56
N TRP A 483 -26.35 -15.57 -23.18
CA TRP A 483 -27.11 -14.61 -22.41
C TRP A 483 -28.13 -13.84 -23.25
N GLN A 484 -27.95 -13.71 -24.56
CA GLN A 484 -28.99 -13.20 -25.47
C GLN A 484 -30.19 -14.15 -25.51
N LEU A 485 -29.95 -15.46 -25.59
CA LEU A 485 -31.01 -16.47 -25.49
C LEU A 485 -31.66 -16.46 -24.09
N ARG A 486 -30.85 -16.30 -23.03
CA ARG A 486 -31.38 -16.13 -21.67
C ARG A 486 -32.28 -14.89 -21.59
N HIS A 487 -31.86 -13.75 -22.15
CA HIS A 487 -32.67 -12.54 -22.19
C HIS A 487 -34.01 -12.77 -22.88
N LYS A 488 -34.04 -13.52 -24.00
CA LYS A 488 -35.31 -13.90 -24.66
C LYS A 488 -36.22 -14.71 -23.72
N ASN A 489 -35.67 -15.74 -23.06
CA ASN A 489 -36.42 -16.55 -22.09
C ASN A 489 -36.96 -15.68 -20.93
N VAL A 490 -36.10 -14.86 -20.34
CA VAL A 490 -36.46 -13.92 -19.26
C VAL A 490 -37.54 -12.93 -19.71
N LYS A 491 -37.43 -12.39 -20.93
CA LYS A 491 -38.43 -11.49 -21.51
C LYS A 491 -39.78 -12.16 -21.67
N GLU A 492 -39.82 -13.39 -22.16
CA GLU A 492 -41.07 -14.16 -22.31
C GLU A 492 -41.71 -14.47 -20.96
N ASP A 493 -40.92 -14.86 -19.95
CA ASP A 493 -41.41 -15.21 -18.62
C ASP A 493 -41.92 -13.97 -17.86
N LEU A 494 -41.09 -12.92 -17.75
CA LEU A 494 -41.45 -11.70 -17.02
C LEU A 494 -42.60 -10.92 -17.69
N THR A 495 -42.71 -10.95 -19.02
CA THR A 495 -43.84 -10.29 -19.70
C THR A 495 -45.16 -10.95 -19.31
N LYS A 496 -45.21 -12.29 -19.20
CA LYS A 496 -46.40 -13.02 -18.75
C LYS A 496 -46.73 -12.69 -17.30
N GLU A 497 -45.73 -12.66 -16.43
CA GLU A 497 -45.92 -12.34 -15.00
C GLU A 497 -46.41 -10.90 -14.79
N ILE A 498 -45.86 -9.92 -15.52
CA ILE A 498 -46.31 -8.53 -15.46
C ILE A 498 -47.74 -8.39 -15.99
N GLN A 499 -48.09 -9.06 -17.09
CA GLN A 499 -49.48 -9.05 -17.60
C GLN A 499 -50.46 -9.65 -16.58
N LEU A 500 -50.12 -10.79 -15.99
CA LEU A 500 -50.91 -11.41 -14.92
C LEU A 500 -51.07 -10.46 -13.73
N TYR A 501 -49.99 -9.78 -13.32
CA TYR A 501 -50.04 -8.79 -12.25
C TYR A 501 -51.00 -7.63 -12.57
N LEU A 502 -50.95 -7.08 -13.78
CA LEU A 502 -51.84 -5.98 -14.19
C LEU A 502 -53.31 -6.40 -14.18
N GLU A 503 -53.60 -7.63 -14.66
CA GLU A 503 -54.95 -8.19 -14.61
C GLU A 503 -55.45 -8.41 -13.17
N LEU A 504 -54.58 -8.89 -12.28
CA LEU A 504 -54.91 -9.09 -10.87
C LEU A 504 -55.07 -7.75 -10.14
N LYS A 505 -54.21 -6.77 -10.40
CA LYS A 505 -54.27 -5.42 -9.80
C LYS A 505 -55.57 -4.71 -10.15
N ALA A 506 -56.12 -4.95 -11.35
CA ALA A 506 -57.42 -4.42 -11.76
C ALA A 506 -58.61 -5.07 -11.03
N LYS A 507 -58.44 -6.27 -10.47
CA LYS A 507 -59.49 -7.07 -9.81
C LYS A 507 -59.37 -7.10 -8.28
N ILE A 508 -58.15 -6.91 -7.76
CA ILE A 508 -57.80 -7.09 -6.35
C ILE A 508 -57.03 -5.86 -5.91
N ASP A 509 -57.61 -5.08 -5.01
CA ASP A 509 -56.92 -4.01 -4.30
C ASP A 509 -56.21 -4.60 -3.08
N SER A 510 -54.96 -5.04 -3.26
CA SER A 510 -54.13 -5.58 -2.19
C SER A 510 -52.74 -4.96 -2.21
N PRO A 511 -52.28 -4.38 -1.08
CA PRO A 511 -50.94 -3.84 -0.97
C PRO A 511 -49.85 -4.93 -1.03
N GLN A 512 -50.22 -6.20 -0.89
CA GLN A 512 -49.29 -7.34 -0.92
C GLN A 512 -49.18 -8.01 -2.30
N LEU A 513 -49.92 -7.53 -3.31
CA LEU A 513 -49.98 -8.19 -4.61
C LEU A 513 -48.60 -8.31 -5.28
N ASN A 514 -47.76 -7.27 -5.19
CA ASN A 514 -46.38 -7.30 -5.69
C ASN A 514 -45.55 -8.43 -5.04
N ASP A 515 -45.65 -8.57 -3.72
CA ASP A 515 -44.90 -9.56 -2.94
C ASP A 515 -45.37 -11.00 -3.18
N LEU A 516 -46.60 -11.19 -3.67
CA LEU A 516 -47.16 -12.50 -4.00
C LEU A 516 -46.78 -12.95 -5.41
N VAL A 517 -46.78 -12.03 -6.37
CA VAL A 517 -46.45 -12.35 -7.77
C VAL A 517 -44.94 -12.38 -8.01
N PHE A 518 -44.21 -11.42 -7.47
CA PHE A 518 -42.78 -11.21 -7.75
C PHE A 518 -41.89 -11.54 -6.55
N ARG A 519 -42.20 -12.63 -5.86
CA ARG A 519 -41.43 -13.04 -4.68
C ARG A 519 -40.03 -13.50 -5.10
N SER A 520 -39.00 -12.73 -4.73
CA SER A 520 -37.59 -13.04 -5.01
C SER A 520 -36.98 -14.09 -4.08
N SER A 521 -37.48 -14.20 -2.85
CA SER A 521 -36.89 -15.01 -1.78
C SER A 521 -37.90 -15.22 -0.66
N VAL A 522 -37.72 -16.25 0.16
CA VAL A 522 -38.55 -16.48 1.35
C VAL A 522 -38.43 -15.31 2.33
N ASP A 523 -37.20 -14.83 2.53
CA ASP A 523 -36.86 -13.78 3.50
C ASP A 523 -37.09 -12.36 2.96
N ARG A 524 -37.53 -12.23 1.69
CA ARG A 524 -37.81 -10.95 1.01
C ARG A 524 -36.65 -9.95 1.08
N ILE A 525 -35.42 -10.45 0.94
CA ILE A 525 -34.22 -9.61 0.99
C ILE A 525 -34.17 -8.58 -0.15
N PHE A 526 -34.81 -8.88 -1.28
CA PHE A 526 -35.01 -7.97 -2.40
C PHE A 526 -36.50 -7.81 -2.70
N LYS A 527 -37.01 -6.59 -2.62
CA LYS A 527 -38.43 -6.27 -2.82
C LYS A 527 -38.67 -5.83 -4.26
N ALA A 528 -39.72 -6.35 -4.87
CA ALA A 528 -40.17 -5.93 -6.19
C ALA A 528 -40.97 -4.63 -6.14
N LYS A 529 -40.83 -3.79 -7.17
CA LYS A 529 -41.66 -2.63 -7.45
C LYS A 529 -41.96 -2.59 -8.94
N ILE A 530 -43.23 -2.42 -9.27
CA ILE A 530 -43.67 -2.19 -10.65
C ILE A 530 -44.03 -0.73 -10.85
N ASP A 531 -43.46 -0.13 -11.89
CA ASP A 531 -43.88 1.14 -12.47
C ASP A 531 -44.68 0.85 -13.74
N ASP A 532 -45.98 1.14 -13.68
CA ASP A 532 -46.95 0.98 -14.78
C ASP A 532 -47.46 2.33 -15.31
N SER A 533 -46.71 3.41 -15.06
CA SER A 533 -47.08 4.77 -15.51
C SER A 533 -47.13 4.94 -17.03
N VAL A 534 -46.36 4.13 -17.78
CA VAL A 534 -46.29 4.17 -19.24
C VAL A 534 -46.69 2.82 -19.82
N LYS A 535 -47.87 2.78 -20.46
CA LYS A 535 -48.40 1.58 -21.10
C LYS A 535 -47.44 1.01 -22.15
N GLY A 536 -47.14 -0.27 -22.07
CA GLY A 536 -46.21 -0.97 -22.97
C GLY A 536 -44.72 -0.76 -22.65
N LYS A 537 -44.41 -0.06 -21.55
CA LYS A 537 -43.06 0.15 -20.99
C LYS A 537 -43.05 -0.06 -19.48
N GLU A 538 -43.94 -0.93 -19.00
CA GLU A 538 -44.02 -1.29 -17.60
C GLU A 538 -42.66 -1.81 -17.13
N THR A 539 -42.21 -1.35 -15.97
CA THR A 539 -40.87 -1.61 -15.46
C THR A 539 -40.94 -2.35 -14.14
N LEU A 540 -40.37 -3.55 -14.09
CA LEU A 540 -40.16 -4.32 -12.87
C LEU A 540 -38.76 -4.02 -12.34
N ASN A 541 -38.68 -3.57 -11.09
CA ASN A 541 -37.43 -3.31 -10.40
C ASN A 541 -37.39 -4.08 -9.09
N TYR A 542 -36.28 -4.77 -8.82
CA TYR A 542 -36.01 -5.30 -7.49
C TYR A 542 -35.05 -4.38 -6.74
N THR A 543 -35.15 -4.35 -5.42
CA THR A 543 -34.20 -3.60 -4.58
C THR A 543 -32.84 -4.32 -4.48
N CYS A 544 -32.24 -4.66 -5.62
CA CYS A 544 -31.03 -5.46 -5.76
C CYS A 544 -30.11 -4.80 -6.79
N GLN A 545 -28.82 -4.68 -6.45
CA GLN A 545 -27.79 -4.16 -7.34
C GLN A 545 -26.52 -4.99 -7.22
N ARG A 546 -25.93 -5.40 -8.34
CA ARG A 546 -24.62 -6.05 -8.41
C ARG A 546 -23.51 -5.00 -8.36
N VAL A 547 -22.58 -5.13 -7.42
CA VAL A 547 -21.61 -4.05 -7.09
C VAL A 547 -20.15 -4.46 -7.09
N SER A 548 -19.84 -5.74 -7.01
CA SER A 548 -18.47 -6.25 -7.03
C SER A 548 -18.49 -7.76 -7.24
N ARG A 549 -17.32 -8.39 -7.41
CA ARG A 549 -17.14 -9.83 -7.39
C ARG A 549 -15.87 -10.18 -6.63
N LEU A 550 -15.91 -11.21 -5.80
CA LEU A 550 -14.73 -11.86 -5.23
C LEU A 550 -14.10 -12.78 -6.29
N CYS A 551 -12.84 -12.55 -6.63
CA CYS A 551 -12.12 -13.30 -7.66
C CYS A 551 -11.77 -14.72 -7.21
N GLU A 552 -11.56 -15.60 -8.19
CA GLU A 552 -10.88 -16.87 -7.96
C GLU A 552 -9.39 -16.66 -7.62
N PRO A 553 -8.77 -17.52 -6.79
CA PRO A 553 -9.31 -18.76 -6.20
C PRO A 553 -10.09 -18.55 -4.89
N ARG A 554 -10.32 -17.31 -4.46
CA ARG A 554 -10.89 -17.00 -3.14
C ARG A 554 -12.40 -17.24 -3.09
N ALA A 555 -13.09 -17.00 -4.20
CA ALA A 555 -14.48 -17.41 -4.40
C ALA A 555 -14.67 -18.92 -4.16
N SER A 556 -13.88 -19.78 -4.81
CA SER A 556 -13.93 -21.24 -4.59
C SER A 556 -13.55 -21.66 -3.17
N ALA A 557 -12.57 -20.99 -2.56
CA ALA A 557 -12.20 -21.24 -1.16
C ALA A 557 -13.36 -20.91 -0.19
N MET A 558 -14.07 -19.80 -0.42
CA MET A 558 -15.26 -19.43 0.34
C MET A 558 -16.38 -20.47 0.18
N LEU A 559 -16.65 -20.93 -1.05
CA LEU A 559 -17.65 -21.98 -1.31
C LEU A 559 -17.29 -23.29 -0.57
N THR A 560 -16.01 -23.67 -0.57
CA THR A 560 -15.53 -24.85 0.16
C THR A 560 -15.72 -24.70 1.66
N ALA A 561 -15.38 -23.54 2.22
CA ALA A 561 -15.58 -23.24 3.63
C ALA A 561 -17.08 -23.30 4.02
N TYR A 562 -17.96 -22.77 3.16
CA TYR A 562 -19.39 -22.86 3.34
C TYR A 562 -19.89 -24.31 3.29
N ALA A 563 -19.45 -25.10 2.32
CA ALA A 563 -19.80 -26.51 2.20
C ALA A 563 -19.40 -27.30 3.46
N ASN A 564 -18.19 -27.07 3.99
CA ASN A 564 -17.75 -27.67 5.24
C ASN A 564 -18.61 -27.27 6.45
N TYR A 565 -19.02 -26.00 6.51
CA TYR A 565 -19.92 -25.50 7.56
C TYR A 565 -21.31 -26.17 7.51
N VAL A 566 -21.86 -26.38 6.31
CA VAL A 566 -23.16 -27.04 6.10
C VAL A 566 -23.08 -28.54 6.37
N CYS A 567 -21.97 -29.19 5.99
CA CYS A 567 -21.75 -30.63 6.18
C CYS A 567 -21.26 -31.02 7.58
N ARG A 568 -21.26 -30.11 8.56
CA ARG A 568 -20.78 -30.40 9.91
C ARG A 568 -21.57 -31.55 10.55
N ALA A 569 -20.86 -32.46 11.22
CA ALA A 569 -21.49 -33.56 11.93
C ALA A 569 -22.24 -33.05 13.17
N ALA A 570 -23.52 -33.40 13.28
CA ALA A 570 -24.30 -33.23 14.50
C ALA A 570 -24.04 -34.44 15.41
N PHE A 571 -22.91 -34.43 16.12
CA PHE A 571 -22.63 -35.44 17.15
C PHE A 571 -23.67 -35.35 18.28
N GLU A 572 -23.94 -36.48 18.93
CA GLU A 572 -24.76 -36.50 20.14
C GLU A 572 -24.12 -35.64 21.23
N HIS A 573 -24.95 -35.10 22.13
CA HIS A 573 -24.46 -34.33 23.26
C HIS A 573 -23.50 -35.17 24.10
N ASN A 574 -22.34 -34.60 24.45
CA ASN A 574 -21.39 -35.27 25.31
C ASN A 574 -21.97 -35.41 26.72
N PHE A 575 -21.96 -36.62 27.27
CA PHE A 575 -22.37 -36.87 28.65
C PHE A 575 -21.34 -36.40 29.69
N GLY A 576 -20.10 -36.11 29.26
CA GLY A 576 -19.02 -35.69 30.14
C GLY A 576 -18.92 -34.16 30.23
N GLU A 577 -19.03 -33.63 31.44
CA GLU A 577 -18.54 -32.29 31.75
C GLU A 577 -17.04 -32.37 32.11
N PRO A 578 -16.18 -31.48 31.60
CA PRO A 578 -14.79 -31.44 32.01
C PRO A 578 -14.72 -31.16 33.53
N PRO A 579 -13.84 -31.83 34.29
CA PRO A 579 -13.70 -31.57 35.71
C PRO A 579 -13.39 -30.09 35.92
N GLN A 580 -14.19 -29.42 36.75
CA GLN A 580 -13.91 -28.04 37.13
C GLN A 580 -12.52 -27.99 37.75
N THR A 581 -11.59 -27.29 37.09
CA THR A 581 -10.27 -27.02 37.65
C THR A 581 -10.46 -26.28 38.99
N PRO A 582 -9.84 -26.76 40.08
CA PRO A 582 -9.98 -26.16 41.40
C PRO A 582 -9.46 -24.73 41.48
#